data_AF-A0A969L815-F1
#
_entry.id   AF-A0A969L815-F1
#
_cell.length_a   1.000
_cell.length_b   1.000
_cell.length_c   1.000
_cell.angle_alpha   90.00
_cell.angle_beta   90.00
_cell.angle_gamma   90.00
#
_symmetry.space_group_name_H-M   'P 1'
#
loop_
_entity.id
_entity.type
_entity.pdbx_description
1 polymer ?
#
loop_
_entity_poly.entity_id
_entity_poly.type
_entity_poly.pdbx_seq_one_letter_code
_entity_poly.pdbx_strand_id
1 'polypeptide(L)'
;MDRQNAIQQPTEILLQEIELENQIRSLLDTAQIYFDYSVIQSEDEHVMPKIQLDLITINQEHKQKFLFHATQGSSKVSILKEMIAYITEYKKHLENYEIEWMDLKSNSKIQTSWFTGNDIFDILHKFYYDKEKSQFKIFKIKLMPMA
;
A
#
# COMPACT_ATOMS: atom_id res chain seq x y z
N MET A 1 35.18 -4.88 25.74
CA MET A 1 34.40 -4.81 24.48
C MET A 1 33.38 -3.72 24.66
N ASP A 2 33.79 -2.50 24.32
CA ASP A 2 33.05 -1.28 24.55
C ASP A 2 31.77 -1.26 23.72
N ARG A 3 30.62 -1.34 24.42
CA ARG A 3 29.35 -0.93 23.85
C ARG A 3 29.42 0.58 23.67
N GLN A 4 29.90 1.02 22.51
CA GLN A 4 29.80 2.41 22.11
C GLN A 4 28.34 2.85 22.24
N ASN A 5 28.16 3.97 22.93
CA ASN A 5 26.88 4.57 23.28
C ASN A 5 25.96 4.69 22.07
N ALA A 6 25.05 3.72 21.89
CA ALA A 6 23.82 3.99 21.18
C ALA A 6 23.07 5.00 22.04
N ILE A 7 22.86 6.22 21.52
CA ILE A 7 21.90 7.16 22.08
C ILE A 7 20.58 6.39 22.08
N GLN A 8 20.21 5.82 23.23
CA GLN A 8 18.93 5.14 23.38
C GLN A 8 17.88 6.21 23.09
N GLN A 9 17.17 6.06 21.97
CA GLN A 9 16.03 6.91 21.71
C GLN A 9 15.10 6.82 22.92
N PRO A 10 14.57 7.97 23.40
CA PRO A 10 13.63 7.97 24.51
C PRO A 10 12.53 6.93 24.26
N THR A 11 12.23 6.11 25.26
CA THR A 11 11.23 5.03 25.16
C THR A 11 9.90 5.53 24.61
N GLU A 12 9.53 6.77 24.94
CA GLU A 12 8.34 7.45 24.43
C GLU A 12 8.34 7.59 22.90
N ILE A 13 9.47 7.94 22.29
CA ILE A 13 9.60 8.07 20.83
C ILE A 13 9.47 6.71 20.17
N LEU A 14 10.13 5.69 20.72
CA LEU A 14 10.03 4.33 20.19
C LEU A 14 8.59 3.79 20.25
N LEU A 15 7.89 4.03 21.36
CA LEU A 15 6.48 3.64 21.50
C LEU A 15 5.60 4.37 20.48
N GLN A 16 5.85 5.66 20.25
CA GLN A 16 5.13 6.43 19.23
C GLN A 16 5.37 5.91 17.81
N GLU A 17 6.61 5.56 17.45
CA GLU A 17 6.90 4.96 16.15
C GLU A 17 6.17 3.63 15.94
N ILE A 18 6.18 2.76 16.96
CA ILE A 18 5.47 1.48 16.93
C ILE A 18 3.96 1.70 16.74
N GLU A 19 3.38 2.65 17.46
CA GLU A 19 1.96 3.00 17.33
C GLU A 19 1.61 3.45 15.91
N LEU A 20 2.41 4.33 15.32
CA LEU A 20 2.20 4.84 13.96
C LEU A 20 2.38 3.74 12.90
N GLU A 21 3.40 2.87 13.04
CA GLU A 21 3.54 1.72 12.14
C GLU A 21 2.35 0.77 12.25
N ASN A 22 1.84 0.52 13.45
CA ASN A 22 0.65 -0.31 13.67
C ASN A 22 -0.60 0.33 13.07
N GLN A 23 -0.72 1.67 13.12
CA GLN A 23 -1.78 2.39 12.44
C GLN A 23 -1.69 2.18 10.92
N ILE A 24 -0.50 2.25 10.33
CA ILE A 24 -0.29 1.97 8.90
C ILE A 24 -0.65 0.52 8.55
N ARG A 25 -0.26 -0.46 9.39
CA ARG A 25 -0.65 -1.87 9.23
C ARG A 25 -2.17 -2.04 9.26
N SER A 26 -2.86 -1.34 10.17
CA SER A 26 -4.32 -1.33 10.25
C SER A 26 -4.97 -0.67 9.03
N LEU A 27 -4.38 0.41 8.52
CA LEU A 27 -4.83 1.04 7.29
C LEU A 27 -4.58 0.17 6.05
N LEU A 28 -3.60 -0.72 6.02
CA LEU A 28 -3.36 -1.62 4.89
C LEU A 28 -3.56 -3.10 5.30
N ASP A 29 -4.63 -3.36 6.03
CA ASP A 29 -4.99 -4.66 6.63
C ASP A 29 -5.03 -5.85 5.65
N THR A 30 -5.34 -5.58 4.39
CA THR A 30 -5.40 -6.60 3.33
C THR A 30 -4.04 -6.93 2.70
N ALA A 31 -3.01 -6.13 2.94
CA ALA A 31 -1.69 -6.30 2.35
C ALA A 31 -0.66 -6.66 3.42
N GLN A 32 0.24 -7.60 3.10
CA GLN A 32 1.44 -7.75 3.89
C GLN A 32 2.39 -6.61 3.55
N ILE A 33 2.79 -5.83 4.56
CA ILE A 33 3.65 -4.67 4.38
C ILE A 33 5.00 -4.80 5.09
N TYR A 34 6.02 -4.16 4.52
CA TYR A 34 7.36 -4.03 5.05
C TYR A 34 7.78 -2.56 5.00
N PHE A 35 8.39 -2.08 6.09
CA PHE A 35 8.89 -0.72 6.21
C PHE A 35 10.40 -0.75 6.00
N ASP A 36 10.88 -0.18 4.90
CA ASP A 36 12.31 -0.07 4.62
C ASP A 36 12.79 1.35 4.93
N TYR A 37 13.67 1.48 5.92
CA TYR A 37 14.21 2.77 6.36
C TYR A 37 15.66 2.91 5.91
N SER A 38 15.98 4.03 5.26
CA SER A 38 17.35 4.37 4.91
C SER A 38 17.67 5.82 5.25
N VAL A 39 18.96 6.11 5.47
CA VAL A 39 19.43 7.47 5.71
C VAL A 39 20.00 8.02 4.40
N ILE A 40 19.47 9.16 3.98
CA ILE A 40 19.96 9.92 2.84
C ILE A 40 20.89 11.00 3.36
N GLN A 41 22.15 10.87 3.00
CA GLN A 41 23.16 11.90 3.21
C GLN A 41 23.16 12.86 2.02
N SER A 42 23.29 14.15 2.30
CA SER A 42 23.50 15.17 1.28
C SER A 42 25.00 15.29 0.98
N GLU A 43 25.36 15.63 -0.26
CA GLU A 43 26.75 15.97 -0.62
C GLU A 43 27.20 17.27 0.04
N ASP A 44 26.26 18.15 0.39
CA ASP A 44 26.51 19.35 1.18
C ASP A 44 26.48 19.02 2.68
N GLU A 45 27.63 19.15 3.33
CA GLU A 45 27.84 18.91 4.77
C GLU A 45 26.97 19.81 5.68
N HIS A 46 26.45 20.92 5.17
CA HIS A 46 25.57 21.82 5.93
C HIS A 46 24.11 21.36 5.94
N VAL A 47 23.76 20.36 5.13
CA VAL A 47 22.40 19.82 5.06
C VAL A 47 22.29 18.62 5.98
N MET A 48 21.33 18.69 6.91
CA MET A 48 21.07 17.56 7.80
C MET A 48 20.61 16.32 7.02
N PRO A 49 21.08 15.12 7.40
CA PRO A 49 20.65 13.89 6.77
C PRO A 49 19.15 13.71 6.91
N LYS A 50 18.52 13.18 5.88
CA LYS A 50 17.09 12.83 5.88
C LYS A 50 16.94 11.32 6.07
N ILE A 51 15.78 10.91 6.56
CA ILE A 51 15.36 9.53 6.61
C ILE A 51 14.38 9.31 5.46
N GLN A 52 14.60 8.29 4.65
CA GLN A 52 13.64 7.78 3.68
C GLN A 52 12.91 6.58 4.28
N LEU A 53 11.60 6.53 4.02
CA LEU A 53 10.76 5.36 4.24
C LEU A 53 10.21 4.91 2.89
N ASP A 54 10.58 3.71 2.48
CA ASP A 54 9.92 2.98 1.40
C ASP A 54 8.94 1.99 2.01
N LEU A 55 7.64 2.24 1.82
CA LEU A 55 6.59 1.32 2.21
C LEU A 55 6.40 0.30 1.10
N ILE A 56 6.62 -0.97 1.43
CA ILE A 56 6.64 -2.07 0.46
C ILE A 56 5.47 -3.01 0.75
N THR A 57 4.71 -3.40 -0.28
CA THR A 57 3.71 -4.46 -0.21
C THR A 57 4.28 -5.76 -0.74
N ILE A 58 3.86 -6.88 -0.15
CA ILE A 58 4.32 -8.23 -0.50
C ILE A 58 3.13 -9.05 -0.96
N ASN A 59 3.24 -9.59 -2.17
CA ASN A 59 2.35 -10.63 -2.66
C ASN A 59 2.92 -11.99 -2.26
N GLN A 60 2.30 -12.64 -1.27
CA GLN A 60 2.78 -13.92 -0.73
C GLN A 60 2.74 -15.07 -1.75
N GLU A 61 1.73 -15.09 -2.60
CA GLU A 61 1.51 -16.16 -3.58
C GLU A 61 2.63 -16.18 -4.63
N HIS A 62 3.00 -15.01 -5.13
CA HIS A 62 4.04 -14.88 -6.17
C HIS A 62 5.42 -14.56 -5.61
N LYS A 63 5.55 -14.38 -4.29
CA LYS A 63 6.80 -14.03 -3.59
C LYS A 63 7.46 -12.76 -4.16
N GLN A 64 6.65 -11.79 -4.55
CA GLN A 64 7.09 -10.52 -5.12
C GLN A 64 6.84 -9.37 -4.17
N LYS A 65 7.78 -8.42 -4.16
CA LYS A 65 7.68 -7.17 -3.41
C LYS A 65 7.46 -5.99 -4.36
N PHE A 66 6.60 -5.07 -3.98
CA PHE A 66 6.27 -3.88 -4.75
C PHE A 66 6.38 -2.65 -3.87
N LEU A 67 7.02 -1.58 -4.38
CA LEU A 67 6.98 -0.29 -3.70
C LEU A 67 5.54 0.22 -3.75
N PHE A 68 4.95 0.46 -2.58
CA PHE A 68 3.65 1.11 -2.45
C PHE A 68 3.82 2.63 -2.53
N HIS A 69 4.68 3.20 -1.69
CA HIS A 69 5.00 4.63 -1.69
C HIS A 69 6.34 4.89 -1.00
N ALA A 70 7.02 5.98 -1.38
CA ALA A 70 8.26 6.43 -0.77
C ALA A 70 8.10 7.86 -0.28
N THR A 71 8.57 8.15 0.94
CA THR A 71 8.56 9.49 1.54
C THR A 71 9.88 9.75 2.27
N GLN A 72 10.23 11.03 2.45
CA GLN A 72 11.47 11.45 3.09
C GLN A 72 11.21 12.57 4.09
N GLY A 73 11.93 12.56 5.21
CA GLY A 73 11.76 13.58 6.24
C GLY A 73 12.88 13.61 7.27
N SER A 74 12.77 14.52 8.22
CA SER A 74 13.81 14.76 9.24
C SER A 74 13.74 13.77 10.41
N SER A 75 12.63 13.05 10.59
CA SER A 75 12.46 12.07 11.65
C SER A 75 11.55 10.91 11.22
N LYS A 76 11.70 9.75 11.86
CA LYS A 76 10.85 8.59 11.60
C LYS A 76 9.38 8.85 11.97
N VAL A 77 9.12 9.58 13.04
CA VAL A 77 7.76 10.01 13.43
C VAL A 77 7.12 10.90 12.36
N SER A 78 7.85 11.88 11.80
CA SER A 78 7.30 12.78 10.78
C SER A 78 6.95 12.05 9.49
N ILE A 79 7.84 11.18 9.00
CA ILE A 79 7.59 10.42 7.76
C ILE A 79 6.48 9.39 7.91
N LEU A 80 6.33 8.79 9.09
CA LEU A 80 5.21 7.88 9.38
C LEU A 80 3.87 8.61 9.35
N LYS A 81 3.79 9.83 9.93
CA LYS A 81 2.58 10.66 9.85
C LYS A 81 2.26 11.07 8.42
N GLU A 82 3.27 11.43 7.64
CA GLU A 82 3.10 11.74 6.21
C GLU A 82 2.58 10.53 5.42
N MET A 83 3.14 9.34 5.67
CA MET A 83 2.68 8.09 5.08
C MET A 83 1.23 7.77 5.47
N ILE A 84 0.83 7.99 6.72
CA ILE A 84 -0.58 7.84 7.15
C ILE A 84 -1.49 8.81 6.39
N ALA A 85 -1.09 10.07 6.24
CA ALA A 85 -1.85 11.07 5.50
C ALA A 85 -1.99 10.66 4.02
N TYR A 86 -0.90 10.19 3.40
CA TYR A 86 -0.91 9.66 2.04
C TYR A 86 -1.86 8.48 1.89
N ILE A 87 -1.75 7.45 2.75
CA ILE A 87 -2.62 6.26 2.69
C ILE A 87 -4.09 6.65 2.90
N THR A 88 -4.35 7.57 3.83
CA THR A 88 -5.70 8.05 4.11
C THR A 88 -6.29 8.74 2.90
N GLU A 89 -5.52 9.60 2.21
CA GLU A 89 -5.97 10.27 1.00
C GLU A 89 -6.13 9.29 -0.17
N TYR A 90 -5.15 8.39 -0.37
CA TYR A 90 -5.22 7.30 -1.34
C TYR A 90 -6.52 6.50 -1.19
N LYS A 91 -6.89 6.14 0.05
CA LYS A 91 -8.13 5.42 0.34
C LYS A 91 -9.40 6.21 0.05
N LYS A 92 -9.39 7.55 0.10
CA LYS A 92 -10.57 8.36 -0.28
C LYS A 92 -10.83 8.36 -1.78
N HIS A 93 -9.78 8.17 -2.57
CA HIS A 93 -9.89 8.07 -4.03
C HIS A 93 -10.19 6.64 -4.51
N LEU A 94 -10.23 5.67 -3.60
CA LEU A 94 -10.68 4.33 -3.94
C LEU A 94 -12.18 4.32 -4.14
N GLU A 95 -12.57 3.95 -5.35
CA GLU A 95 -13.94 3.81 -5.76
C GLU A 95 -14.35 2.34 -5.77
N ASN A 96 -15.63 2.08 -5.52
CA ASN A 96 -16.20 0.74 -5.59
C ASN A 96 -16.84 0.53 -6.96
N TYR A 97 -16.56 -0.61 -7.57
CA TYR A 97 -17.06 -0.98 -8.88
C TYR A 97 -17.75 -2.32 -8.82
N GLU A 98 -18.89 -2.41 -9.51
CA GLU A 98 -19.60 -3.65 -9.76
C GLU A 98 -19.30 -4.10 -11.20
N ILE A 99 -18.88 -5.35 -11.36
CA ILE A 99 -18.62 -5.98 -12.66
C ILE A 99 -19.61 -7.13 -12.86
N GLU A 100 -20.37 -7.08 -13.94
CA GLU A 100 -21.19 -8.19 -14.42
C GLU A 100 -20.44 -8.94 -15.52
N TRP A 101 -20.24 -10.24 -15.35
CA TRP A 101 -19.38 -11.06 -16.21
C TRP A 101 -19.85 -12.50 -16.33
N MET A 102 -19.28 -13.26 -17.26
CA MET A 102 -19.53 -14.70 -17.43
C MET A 102 -18.24 -15.43 -17.78
N ASP A 103 -18.05 -16.62 -17.21
CA ASP A 103 -16.98 -17.54 -17.59
C ASP A 103 -17.45 -18.42 -18.75
N LEU A 104 -16.75 -18.30 -19.88
CA LEU A 104 -17.04 -18.99 -21.13
C LEU A 104 -16.67 -20.47 -21.09
N LYS A 105 -15.78 -20.90 -20.18
CA LYS A 105 -15.38 -22.31 -20.05
C LYS A 105 -16.39 -23.14 -19.26
N SER A 106 -17.07 -22.55 -18.28
CA SER A 106 -17.99 -23.26 -17.38
C SER A 106 -19.47 -23.20 -17.77
N ASN A 107 -19.80 -22.56 -18.91
CA ASN A 107 -21.18 -22.31 -19.36
C ASN A 107 -22.05 -21.69 -18.26
N SER A 108 -21.43 -20.77 -17.49
CA SER A 108 -22.00 -20.19 -16.28
C SER A 108 -23.07 -19.12 -16.60
N LYS A 109 -24.01 -18.91 -15.68
CA LYS A 109 -24.89 -17.73 -15.73
C LYS A 109 -24.07 -16.46 -15.46
N ILE A 110 -24.59 -15.29 -15.89
CA ILE A 110 -24.02 -13.98 -15.55
C ILE A 110 -23.82 -13.88 -14.03
N GLN A 111 -22.61 -13.53 -13.63
CA GLN A 111 -22.16 -13.30 -12.26
C GLN A 111 -21.94 -11.81 -12.01
N THR A 112 -22.06 -11.40 -10.76
CA THR A 112 -21.75 -10.04 -10.31
C THR A 112 -20.64 -10.11 -9.26
N SER A 113 -19.64 -9.25 -9.38
CA SER A 113 -18.53 -9.15 -8.44
C SER A 113 -18.18 -7.70 -8.16
N TRP A 114 -17.75 -7.40 -6.94
CA TRP A 114 -17.40 -6.05 -6.51
C TRP A 114 -15.89 -5.92 -6.33
N PHE A 115 -15.35 -4.80 -6.80
CA PHE A 115 -13.93 -4.48 -6.76
C PHE A 115 -13.76 -3.05 -6.26
N THR A 116 -12.69 -2.81 -5.52
CA THR A 116 -12.28 -1.46 -5.13
C THR A 116 -11.01 -1.10 -5.89
N GLY A 117 -10.94 0.10 -6.46
CA GLY A 117 -9.78 0.56 -7.21
C GLY A 117 -9.80 2.06 -7.50
N ASN A 118 -8.68 2.58 -7.98
CA ASN A 118 -8.58 4.02 -8.32
C ASN A 118 -9.34 4.37 -9.61
N ASP A 119 -9.42 3.42 -10.53
CA ASP A 119 -10.10 3.56 -11.81
C ASP A 119 -10.54 2.20 -12.37
N ILE A 120 -11.18 2.22 -13.54
CA ILE A 120 -11.63 1.03 -14.25
C ILE A 120 -10.46 0.11 -14.66
N PHE A 121 -9.27 0.64 -14.93
CA PHE A 121 -8.14 -0.17 -15.35
C PHE A 121 -7.54 -0.96 -14.19
N ASP A 122 -7.45 -0.35 -13.01
CA ASP A 122 -7.00 -1.01 -11.77
C ASP A 122 -7.94 -2.18 -11.39
N ILE A 123 -9.27 -1.96 -11.41
CA ILE A 123 -10.21 -3.06 -11.12
C ILE A 123 -10.15 -4.17 -12.17
N LEU A 124 -9.86 -3.86 -13.44
CA LEU A 124 -9.76 -4.87 -14.49
C LEU A 124 -8.48 -5.67 -14.34
N HIS A 125 -7.38 -5.02 -13.96
CA HIS A 125 -6.15 -5.71 -13.59
C HIS A 125 -6.40 -6.69 -12.43
N LYS A 126 -7.14 -6.27 -11.40
CA LYS A 126 -7.57 -7.14 -10.28
C LYS A 126 -8.50 -8.27 -10.74
N PHE A 127 -9.48 -7.96 -11.59
CA PHE A 127 -10.43 -8.94 -12.10
C PHE A 127 -9.72 -10.06 -12.86
N TYR A 128 -8.76 -9.72 -13.72
CA TYR A 128 -7.99 -10.67 -14.54
C TYR A 128 -6.72 -11.21 -13.87
N TYR A 129 -6.51 -10.92 -12.59
CA TYR A 129 -5.37 -11.42 -11.86
C TYR A 129 -5.34 -12.96 -11.91
N ASP A 130 -4.22 -13.52 -12.38
CA ASP A 130 -4.01 -14.95 -12.63
C ASP A 130 -5.07 -15.63 -13.54
N LYS A 131 -5.65 -14.87 -14.48
CA LYS A 131 -6.71 -15.35 -15.38
C LYS A 131 -6.43 -15.04 -16.84
N GLU A 132 -6.83 -15.96 -17.70
CA GLU A 132 -6.79 -15.77 -19.15
C GLU A 132 -7.93 -14.80 -19.58
N LYS A 133 -7.59 -13.65 -20.17
CA LYS A 133 -8.61 -12.64 -20.54
C LYS A 133 -9.68 -13.17 -21.50
N SER A 134 -9.31 -14.07 -22.41
CA SER A 134 -10.20 -14.70 -23.39
C SER A 134 -11.27 -15.60 -22.76
N GLN A 135 -11.07 -16.06 -21.52
CA GLN A 135 -11.99 -16.94 -20.80
C GLN A 135 -13.23 -16.20 -20.31
N PHE A 136 -13.16 -14.89 -20.07
CA PHE A 136 -14.22 -14.14 -19.43
C PHE A 136 -14.82 -13.11 -20.38
N LYS A 137 -16.14 -12.98 -20.34
CA LYS A 137 -16.86 -11.91 -21.03
C LYS A 137 -17.46 -10.96 -19.99
N ILE A 138 -17.02 -9.70 -20.00
CA ILE A 138 -17.60 -8.63 -19.18
C ILE A 138 -18.75 -7.99 -19.96
N PHE A 139 -19.91 -7.86 -19.32
CA PHE A 139 -21.09 -7.22 -19.89
C PHE A 139 -21.24 -5.77 -19.46
N LYS A 140 -20.87 -5.48 -18.21
CA LYS A 140 -21.10 -4.17 -17.60
C LYS A 140 -20.11 -3.93 -16.47
N ILE A 141 -19.65 -2.69 -16.38
CA ILE A 141 -18.88 -2.18 -15.25
C ILE A 141 -19.62 -0.94 -14.77
N LYS A 142 -19.93 -0.88 -13.48
CA LYS A 142 -20.65 0.22 -12.87
C LYS A 142 -19.85 0.77 -11.70
N LEU A 143 -19.52 2.06 -11.76
CA LEU A 143 -19.07 2.80 -10.60
C LEU A 143 -20.21 2.91 -9.59
N MET A 144 -19.97 2.46 -8.36
CA MET A 144 -20.91 2.50 -7.28
C MET A 144 -20.70 3.78 -6.47
N PRO A 145 -21.73 4.62 -6.26
CA PRO A 145 -21.60 5.76 -5.38
C PRO A 145 -21.28 5.30 -3.96
N MET A 146 -20.39 6.01 -3.29
CA MET A 146 -20.20 5.85 -1.84
C MET A 146 -21.50 6.30 -1.14
N ALA A 147 -22.00 5.46 -0.24
CA ALA A 147 -23.17 5.77 0.59
C ALA A 147 -22.86 6.86 1.61
#